data_AF-A0A1I6DW89-F1
#
_entry.id   AF-A0A1I6DW89-F1
#
_cell.length_a   1.000
_cell.length_b   1.000
_cell.length_c   1.000
_cell.angle_alpha   90.00
_cell.angle_beta   90.00
_cell.angle_gamma   90.00
#
_symmetry.space_group_name_H-M   'P 1'
#
loop_
_entity.id
_entity.type
_entity.pdbx_description
1 polymer ?
#
loop_
_entity_poly.entity_id
_entity_poly.type
_entity_poly.pdbx_seq_one_letter_code
_entity_poly.pdbx_strand_id
1 'polypeptide(L)' 'MCETGIIQYKCKDCGLSFWVKKEDDPRFCPFCESALIAAGEE' A
#
# COMPACT_ATOMS: atom_id res chain seq x y z
N MET A 1 -2.25 -22.38 -7.87
CA MET A 1 -2.25 -22.24 -6.40
C MET A 1 -1.99 -20.76 -6.12
N CYS A 2 -2.84 -20.13 -5.33
CA CYS A 2 -3.05 -18.68 -5.27
C CYS A 2 -1.75 -17.88 -5.07
N GLU A 3 -1.41 -17.05 -6.06
CA GLU A 3 -0.37 -16.02 -5.94
C GLU A 3 -0.89 -14.94 -4.98
N THR A 4 -0.65 -15.12 -3.68
CA THR A 4 -0.95 -14.08 -2.69
C THR A 4 0.11 -12.98 -2.82
N GLY A 5 -0.02 -12.16 -3.85
CA GLY A 5 0.81 -10.97 -4.05
C GLY A 5 0.50 -9.96 -2.96
N ILE A 6 1.30 -9.93 -1.91
CA ILE A 6 1.21 -8.90 -0.87
C ILE A 6 2.17 -7.78 -1.28
N ILE A 7 1.63 -6.59 -1.49
CA ILE A 7 2.37 -5.37 -1.81
C ILE A 7 2.49 -4.53 -0.55
N GLN A 8 3.70 -4.05 -0.26
CA GLN A 8 3.91 -3.08 0.79
C GLN A 8 3.55 -1.69 0.27
N TYR A 9 2.66 -0.99 0.95
CA TYR A 9 2.36 0.40 0.69
C TYR A 9 2.95 1.26 1.80
N LYS A 10 3.51 2.40 1.41
CA LYS A 10 4.00 3.42 2.33
C LYS A 10 3.27 4.73 2.08
N CYS A 11 2.73 5.32 3.14
CA CYS A 11 2.19 6.65 3.08
C CYS A 11 3.34 7.68 3.06
N LYS A 12 3.31 8.58 2.07
CA LYS A 12 4.31 9.65 1.93
C LYS A 12 4.23 10.67 3.06
N ASP A 13 3.03 10.94 3.56
CA ASP A 13 2.75 12.00 4.53
C ASP A 13 2.86 11.49 5.97
N CYS A 14 2.09 10.46 6.30
CA CYS A 14 2.12 9.83 7.63
C CYS A 14 3.38 8.99 7.91
N GLY A 15 4.11 8.55 6.88
CA GLY A 15 5.25 7.64 7.02
C GLY A 15 4.90 6.19 7.41
N LEU A 16 3.61 5.88 7.58
CA LEU A 16 3.11 4.54 7.89
C LEU A 16 3.31 3.59 6.71
N SER A 17 3.77 2.37 7.02
CA SER A 17 3.96 1.30 6.04
C SER A 17 3.13 0.10 6.43
N PHE A 18 2.41 -0.50 5.47
CA PHE A 18 1.57 -1.66 5.72
C PHE A 18 1.52 -2.57 4.49
N TRP A 19 1.19 -3.83 4.74
CA TRP A 19 1.21 -4.89 3.75
C TRP A 19 -0.20 -5.21 3.33
N VAL A 20 -0.52 -5.00 2.06
CA VAL A 20 -1.87 -5.21 1.53
C VAL A 20 -1.83 -6.19 0.38
N LYS A 21 -2.89 -6.97 0.22
CA LYS A 21 -3.03 -7.84 -0.95
C LYS A 21 -3.17 -6.96 -2.18
N LYS A 22 -2.51 -7.34 -3.27
CA LYS A 22 -2.56 -6.67 -4.58
C LYS A 22 -4.00 -6.45 -5.07
N GLU A 23 -4.93 -7.31 -4.69
CA GLU A 23 -6.35 -7.22 -5.05
C GLU A 23 -7.09 -6.05 -4.38
N ASP A 24 -6.60 -5.56 -3.24
CA ASP A 24 -7.28 -4.51 -2.44
C ASP A 24 -6.91 -3.09 -2.92
N ASP A 25 -5.84 -2.95 -3.71
CA ASP A 25 -5.21 -1.70 -4.20
C ASP A 25 -5.59 -0.42 -3.40
N PRO A 26 -5.05 -0.26 -2.17
CA PRO A 26 -5.36 0.89 -1.36
C PRO A 26 -4.68 2.13 -1.97
N ARG A 27 -5.48 3.02 -2.57
CA ARG A 27 -4.99 4.29 -3.12
C ARG A 27 -4.67 5.34 -2.06
N PHE A 28 -5.38 5.31 -0.92
CA PHE A 28 -5.33 6.35 0.10
C PHE A 28 -5.11 5.79 1.50
N CYS A 29 -4.30 6.48 2.28
CA CYS A 29 -4.01 6.12 3.66
C CYS A 29 -5.26 6.36 4.52
N PRO A 30 -5.73 5.40 5.32
CA PRO A 30 -6.93 5.57 6.15
C PRO A 30 -6.77 6.58 7.29
N PHE A 31 -5.53 7.04 7.55
CA PHE A 31 -5.23 7.97 8.66
C PHE A 31 -5.15 9.43 8.23
N CYS A 32 -4.54 9.69 7.08
CA CYS A 32 -4.30 11.04 6.58
C CYS A 32 -4.90 11.29 5.19
N GLU A 33 -5.62 10.30 4.64
CA GLU A 33 -6.24 10.33 3.30
C GLU A 33 -5.25 10.67 2.17
N SER A 34 -3.95 10.62 2.48
CA SER A 34 -2.87 10.90 1.55
C SER A 34 -2.59 9.70 0.65
N ALA A 35 -2.11 9.97 -0.55
CA ALA A 35 -1.76 8.95 -1.52
C ALA A 35 -0.73 7.96 -0.95
N LEU A 36 -1.04 6.69 -1.08
CA LEU A 36 -0.13 5.59 -0.75
C LEU A 36 0.75 5.29 -1.95
N ILE A 37 2.00 4.96 -1.68
CA ILE A 37 2.97 4.60 -2.71
C ILE A 37 3.32 3.13 -2.49
N ALA A 38 3.09 2.30 -3.50
CA ALA A 38 3.54 0.91 -3.49
C ALA A 38 5.07 0.89 -3.47
N ALA A 39 5.66 0.20 -2.49
CA ALA A 39 7.11 0.10 -2.32
C ALA A 39 7.77 -0.87 -3.33
N GLY A 40 7.15 -1.08 -4.49
CA GLY A 40 7.60 -2.03 -5.52
C GLY A 40 7.41 -1.55 -6.96
N GLU A 41 7.08 -0.28 -7.18
CA GLU A 41 7.09 0.34 -8.51
C GLU A 41 8.28 1.31 -8.54
N GLU A 42 9.41 0.86 -9.08
CA GLU A 42 10.62 1.65 -9.34
C GLU A 42 10.65 2.19 -10.78
#